data_AF-A0A923AL96-F1
#
_entry.id   AF-A0A923AL96-F1
#
_cell.length_a   1.000
_cell.length_b   1.000
_cell.length_c   1.000
_cell.angle_alpha   90.00
_cell.angle_beta   90.00
_cell.angle_gamma   90.00
#
_symmetry.space_group_name_H-M   'P 1'
#
loop_
_entity.id
_entity.type
_entity.pdbx_description
1 polymer ?
#
loop_
_entity_poly.entity_id
_entity_poly.type
_entity_poly.pdbx_seq_one_letter_code
_entity_poly.pdbx_strand_id
1 'polypeptide(L)'
;MDLWGFVILVVGGAILGLLGQFAIPGARFGYEWVATGIGAVVGGFVASEVINPTNWADAGGLLLAPALVGGLVVGVIVWLVARNVGSETASRAT
;
A
#
# COMPACT_ATOMS: atom_id res chain seq x y z
N MET A 1 0.28 4.21 -18.12
CA MET A 1 -0.46 5.04 -17.14
C MET A 1 -0.20 6.53 -17.39
N ASP A 2 -1.24 7.36 -17.30
CA ASP A 2 -1.19 8.82 -17.40
C ASP A 2 -1.09 9.48 -16.00
N LEU A 3 -1.16 10.82 -15.96
CA LEU A 3 -1.08 11.57 -14.70
C LEU A 3 -2.24 11.25 -13.75
N TRP A 4 -3.46 11.04 -14.25
CA TRP A 4 -4.62 10.77 -13.41
C TRP A 4 -4.54 9.39 -12.76
N GLY A 5 -4.12 8.37 -13.52
CA GLY A 5 -3.85 7.05 -12.98
C GLY A 5 -2.76 7.10 -11.89
N PHE A 6 -1.69 7.85 -12.11
CA PHE A 6 -0.63 8.03 -11.12
C PHE A 6 -1.13 8.69 -9.83
N VAL A 7 -1.93 9.76 -9.95
CA VAL A 7 -2.51 10.47 -8.81
C VAL A 7 -3.42 9.53 -8.01
N ILE A 8 -4.29 8.76 -8.67
CA ILE A 8 -5.19 7.80 -8.02
C ILE A 8 -4.38 6.74 -7.26
N LEU A 9 -3.32 6.22 -7.87
CA LEU A 9 -2.46 5.22 -7.25
C LEU A 9 -1.78 5.77 -5.98
N VAL A 10 -1.17 6.96 -6.07
CA VAL A 10 -0.46 7.57 -4.94
C VAL A 10 -1.42 7.94 -3.81
N VAL A 11 -2.56 8.55 -4.13
CA VAL A 11 -3.58 8.92 -3.15
C VAL A 11 -4.18 7.66 -2.51
N GLY A 12 -4.48 6.62 -3.30
CA GLY A 12 -4.98 5.35 -2.80
C GLY A 12 -4.00 4.65 -1.86
N GLY A 13 -2.71 4.63 -2.21
CA GLY A 13 -1.66 4.09 -1.34
C GLY A 13 -1.50 4.89 -0.04
N ALA A 14 -1.56 6.23 -0.11
CA ALA A 14 -1.55 7.07 1.09
C ALA A 14 -2.75 6.79 2.01
N ILE A 15 -3.95 6.64 1.44
CA ILE A 15 -5.16 6.27 2.18
C ILE A 15 -4.98 4.91 2.87
N LEU A 16 -4.47 3.89 2.16
CA LEU A 16 -4.20 2.58 2.75
C LEU A 16 -3.15 2.64 3.88
N GLY A 17 -2.10 3.45 3.73
CA GLY A 17 -1.13 3.70 4.79
C GLY A 17 -1.75 4.34 6.03
N LEU A 18 -2.60 5.36 5.84
CA LEU A 18 -3.33 6.01 6.94
C LEU A 18 -4.35 5.07 7.59
N LEU A 19 -5.04 4.24 6.80
CA LEU A 19 -5.92 3.21 7.34
C LEU A 19 -5.14 2.22 8.21
N GLY A 20 -3.94 1.80 7.80
CA GLY A 20 -3.07 0.99 8.64
C GLY A 20 -2.71 1.66 9.98
N GLN A 21 -2.53 2.99 9.98
CA GLN A 21 -2.21 3.77 11.18
C GLN A 21 -3.41 3.95 12.12
N PHE A 22 -4.59 4.27 11.57
CA PHE A 22 -5.77 4.66 12.36
C PHE A 22 -6.73 3.52 12.64
N ALA A 23 -6.88 2.57 11.72
CA ALA A 23 -7.82 1.46 11.88
C ALA A 23 -7.25 0.34 12.77
N ILE A 24 -5.93 0.28 12.96
CA ILE A 24 -5.28 -0.75 13.78
C ILE A 24 -4.59 -0.10 14.98
N PRO A 25 -5.21 -0.17 16.17
CA PRO A 25 -4.58 0.31 17.40
C PRO A 25 -3.25 -0.40 17.67
N GLY A 26 -2.22 0.37 18.03
CA GLY A 26 -0.91 -0.16 18.42
C GLY A 26 0.15 -0.12 17.32
N ALA A 27 0.24 1.01 16.62
CA ALA A 27 1.40 1.30 15.80
C ALA A 27 2.67 1.21 16.66
N ARG A 28 3.62 0.35 16.29
CA ARG A 28 4.80 0.08 17.13
C ARG A 28 5.88 1.14 16.97
N PHE A 29 5.82 1.94 15.90
CA PHE A 29 6.71 3.07 15.62
C PHE A 29 6.08 4.07 14.63
N GLY A 30 6.51 5.33 14.70
CA GLY A 30 5.84 6.47 14.02
C GLY A 30 5.85 6.48 12.49
N TYR A 31 6.58 5.58 11.83
CA TYR A 31 6.73 5.53 10.38
C TYR A 31 6.12 4.27 9.71
N GLU A 32 5.40 3.41 10.46
CA GLU A 32 4.74 2.21 9.89
C GLU A 32 3.80 2.55 8.74
N TRP A 33 3.06 3.67 8.85
CA TRP A 33 2.12 4.12 7.84
C TRP A 33 2.78 4.50 6.51
N VAL A 34 4.01 5.05 6.56
CA VAL A 34 4.77 5.42 5.37
C VAL A 34 5.19 4.17 4.62
N ALA A 35 5.77 3.20 5.32
CA ALA A 35 6.18 1.93 4.73
C ALA A 35 4.97 1.19 4.12
N THR A 36 3.87 1.12 4.87
CA THR A 36 2.61 0.52 4.41
C THR A 36 2.07 1.21 3.15
N GLY A 37 2.06 2.54 3.12
CA GLY A 37 1.60 3.32 1.98
C GLY A 37 2.47 3.11 0.74
N ILE A 38 3.79 3.10 0.88
CA ILE A 38 4.72 2.78 -0.21
C ILE A 38 4.47 1.36 -0.73
N GLY A 39 4.34 0.39 0.17
CA GLY A 39 4.00 -0.99 -0.18
C GLY A 39 2.70 -1.08 -0.98
N ALA A 40 1.68 -0.33 -0.57
CA ALA A 40 0.41 -0.27 -1.26
C ALA A 40 0.51 0.36 -2.66
N VAL A 41 1.29 1.43 -2.83
CA VAL A 41 1.54 2.03 -4.16
C VAL A 41 2.24 1.02 -5.07
N VAL A 42 3.29 0.36 -4.59
CA VAL A 42 4.06 -0.60 -5.39
C VAL A 42 3.19 -1.81 -5.75
N GLY A 43 2.48 -2.39 -4.79
CA GLY A 43 1.59 -3.51 -5.03
C GLY A 43 0.44 -3.19 -5.98
N GLY A 44 -0.12 -1.99 -5.86
CA GLY A 44 -1.19 -1.54 -6.75
C GLY A 44 -0.69 -1.37 -8.18
N PHE A 45 0.47 -0.75 -8.36
CA PHE A 45 1.09 -0.61 -9.68
C PHE A 45 1.40 -1.96 -10.32
N VAL A 46 2.08 -2.85 -9.59
CA VAL A 46 2.46 -4.16 -10.14
C VAL A 46 1.21 -4.98 -10.49
N ALA A 47 0.19 -4.98 -9.63
CA ALA A 47 -1.03 -5.71 -9.92
C ALA A 47 -1.80 -5.13 -11.11
N SER A 48 -1.85 -3.81 -11.28
CA SER A 48 -2.53 -3.20 -12.44
C SER A 48 -1.85 -3.53 -13.77
N GLU A 49 -0.53 -3.73 -13.78
CA GLU A 49 0.21 -4.07 -14.99
C GLU A 49 0.19 -5.58 -15.29
N VAL A 50 0.22 -6.43 -14.25
CA VAL A 50 0.33 -7.89 -14.41
C VAL A 50 -1.05 -8.56 -14.61
N ILE A 51 -2.09 -8.05 -13.94
CA ILE A 51 -3.44 -8.59 -14.02
C ILE A 51 -4.18 -7.74 -15.05
N ASN A 52 -4.27 -8.22 -16.29
CA ASN A 52 -4.92 -7.51 -17.39
C ASN A 52 -6.21 -8.20 -17.89
N PRO A 53 -7.29 -8.19 -17.09
CA PRO A 53 -8.61 -8.62 -17.54
C PRO A 53 -9.26 -7.52 -18.38
N THR A 54 -9.77 -7.91 -19.55
CA THR A 54 -10.33 -7.04 -20.59
C THR A 54 -11.57 -6.23 -20.18
N ASN A 55 -12.14 -6.48 -19.00
CA ASN A 55 -13.45 -5.96 -18.57
C ASN A 55 -13.40 -5.07 -17.33
N TRP A 56 -12.21 -4.71 -16.85
CA TRP A 56 -12.09 -3.96 -15.60
C TRP A 56 -12.03 -2.47 -15.83
N ALA A 57 -12.54 -1.71 -14.87
CA ALA A 57 -12.53 -0.26 -14.92
C ALA A 57 -11.08 0.24 -14.94
N ASP A 58 -10.80 1.10 -15.91
CA ASP A 58 -9.52 1.76 -16.11
C ASP A 58 -9.66 3.25 -15.81
N ALA A 59 -8.66 3.82 -15.14
CA ALA A 59 -8.50 5.25 -15.01
C ALA A 59 -7.09 5.64 -15.45
N GLY A 60 -6.97 6.14 -16.68
CA GLY A 60 -5.69 6.65 -17.17
C GLY A 60 -4.64 5.56 -17.36
N GLY A 61 -5.04 4.36 -17.77
CA GLY A 61 -4.17 3.19 -17.87
C GLY A 61 -3.88 2.50 -16.53
N LEU A 62 -4.54 2.92 -15.45
CA LEU A 62 -4.53 2.19 -14.17
C LEU A 62 -5.80 1.34 -14.10
N LEU A 63 -5.63 0.02 -14.20
CA LEU A 63 -6.70 -0.90 -13.86
C LEU A 63 -6.99 -0.75 -12.36
N LEU A 64 -8.21 -0.31 -12.02
CA LEU A 64 -8.56 0.08 -10.64
C LEU A 64 -8.70 -1.12 -9.71
N ALA A 65 -9.38 -2.17 -10.17
CA ALA A 65 -9.63 -3.36 -9.37
C ALA A 65 -8.35 -4.15 -9.02
N PRO A 66 -7.41 -4.44 -9.94
CA PRO A 66 -6.16 -5.07 -9.57
C PRO A 66 -5.29 -4.14 -8.75
N ALA A 67 -5.27 -2.83 -9.05
CA ALA A 67 -4.51 -1.88 -8.26
C ALA A 67 -4.97 -1.88 -6.79
N LEU A 68 -6.28 -1.90 -6.56
CA LEU A 68 -6.83 -1.96 -5.21
C LEU A 68 -6.44 -3.26 -4.51
N VAL A 69 -6.60 -4.40 -5.18
CA VAL A 69 -6.29 -5.72 -4.60
C VAL A 69 -4.79 -5.85 -4.33
N GLY A 70 -3.94 -5.53 -5.30
CA GLY A 70 -2.49 -5.57 -5.15
C GLY A 70 -1.98 -4.60 -4.10
N GLY A 71 -2.53 -3.39 -4.07
CA GLY A 71 -2.18 -2.39 -3.07
C GLY A 71 -2.58 -2.83 -1.66
N LEU A 72 -3.76 -3.42 -1.50
CA LEU A 72 -4.18 -3.98 -0.22
C LEU A 72 -3.27 -5.14 0.21
N VAL A 73 -3.02 -6.12 -0.66
CA VAL A 73 -2.24 -7.32 -0.34
C VAL A 73 -0.80 -6.94 0.02
N VAL A 74 -0.11 -6.16 -0.82
CA VAL A 74 1.27 -5.77 -0.56
C VAL A 74 1.35 -4.78 0.60
N GLY A 75 0.41 -3.85 0.72
CA GLY A 75 0.32 -2.95 1.87
C GLY A 75 0.23 -3.71 3.19
N VAL A 76 -0.64 -4.73 3.27
CA VAL A 76 -0.76 -5.60 4.46
C VAL A 76 0.52 -6.38 4.73
N ILE A 77 1.16 -6.95 3.70
CA ILE A 77 2.44 -7.66 3.86
C ILE A 77 3.50 -6.70 4.43
N VAL A 78 3.65 -5.52 3.84
CA VAL A 78 4.65 -4.54 4.27
C VAL A 78 4.34 -4.05 5.69
N TRP A 79 3.07 -3.82 6.01
CA TRP A 79 2.65 -3.48 7.37
C TRP A 79 3.06 -4.56 8.38
N LEU A 80 2.79 -5.84 8.09
CA LEU A 80 3.21 -6.95 8.96
C LEU A 80 4.73 -7.03 9.12
N VAL A 81 5.48 -6.85 8.04
CA VAL A 81 6.95 -6.86 8.08
C VAL A 81 7.49 -5.69 8.90
N ALA A 82 7.03 -4.48 8.57
CA ALA A 82 7.39 -3.26 9.26
C ALA A 82 7.15 -3.41 10.78
N ARG A 83 5.97 -3.92 11.16
CA ARG A 83 5.58 -4.13 12.55
C ARG A 83 6.49 -5.07 13.33
N ASN A 84 6.94 -6.15 12.72
CA ASN A 84 7.82 -7.11 13.39
C ASN A 84 9.25 -6.56 13.47
N VAL A 85 9.80 -6.07 12.36
CA VAL A 85 11.20 -5.57 12.30
C VAL A 85 11.41 -4.31 13.12
N GLY A 86 10.48 -3.35 13.05
CA GLY A 86 10.58 -2.12 13.83
C GLY A 86 10.46 -2.37 15.34
N SER A 87 9.68 -3.39 15.75
CA SER A 87 9.55 -3.76 17.16
C SER A 87 10.82 -4.38 17.75
N GLU A 88 11.52 -5.20 16.98
CA GLU A 88 12.82 -5.75 17.38
C GLU A 88 13.88 -4.65 17.53
N THR A 89 13.85 -3.67 16.61
CA THR A 89 14.78 -2.53 16.64
C THR A 89 14.55 -1.66 17.88
N ALA A 90 13.29 -1.36 18.21
CA ALA A 90 12.95 -0.59 19.40
C ALA A 90 13.36 -1.32 20.70
N SER A 91 13.15 -2.64 20.78
CA SER A 91 13.53 -3.45 21.94
C SER A 91 15.04 -3.54 22.18
N ARG A 92 15.87 -3.40 21.14
CA ARG A 92 17.34 -3.41 21.27
C ARG A 92 17.91 -2.06 21.70
N ALA A 93 17.13 -0.99 21.61
CA ALA A 93 17.55 0.37 21.94
C ALA A 93 17.27 0.76 23.42
N THR A 94 16.49 -0.05 24.13
CA THR A 94 16.17 0.07 25.57
C THR A 94 16.96 -0.92 26.40
#